data_AF-A0A5M9X0T0-F1
#
_entry.id   AF-A0A5M9X0T0-F1
#
_cell.length_a   1.000
_cell.length_b   1.000
_cell.length_c   1.000
_cell.angle_alpha   90.00
_cell.angle_beta   90.00
_cell.angle_gamma   90.00
#
_symmetry.space_group_name_H-M   'P 1'
#
loop_
_entity.id
_entity.type
_entity.pdbx_description
1 polymer ?
#
loop_
_entity_poly.entity_id
_entity_poly.type
_entity_poly.pdbx_seq_one_letter_code
_entity_poly.pdbx_strand_id
1 'polypeptide(L)'
;MLLKEKKTKLIGQNVKRFLMLSGVVFLSVVSLVACTSSSIEQERKLYTGEATTEGNFRAKQQGHGLNGALAKEMATRFAAKHIKLMNNMFEEDGDGGMSYMYLLNGSARHIVKVHIYRDAKIRAAQMEEMYGEPKENAVLENVMGRTTIRSKGHVSLVYTASGGEKDVYARDVLQVFEQVLQQIKEQ
;
A
#
# COMPACT_ATOMS: atom_id res chain seq x y z
N MET A 1 -50.18 -40.18 -50.93
CA MET A 1 -48.92 -40.59 -50.26
C MET A 1 -47.93 -39.42 -50.22
N LEU A 2 -48.33 -38.27 -49.65
CA LEU A 2 -47.59 -36.99 -49.74
C LEU A 2 -47.24 -36.37 -48.35
N LEU A 3 -47.60 -37.05 -47.26
CA LEU A 3 -47.36 -36.56 -45.89
C LEU A 3 -46.12 -37.13 -45.20
N LYS A 4 -45.51 -38.21 -45.73
CA LYS A 4 -44.41 -38.90 -45.03
C LYS A 4 -43.03 -38.28 -45.31
N GLU A 5 -42.79 -37.70 -46.48
CA GLU A 5 -41.48 -37.12 -46.83
C GLU A 5 -41.19 -35.75 -46.21
N LYS A 6 -42.22 -34.91 -46.00
CA LYS A 6 -42.02 -33.56 -45.43
C LYS A 6 -41.60 -33.59 -43.95
N LYS A 7 -42.04 -34.59 -43.19
CA LYS A 7 -41.72 -34.72 -41.75
C LYS A 7 -40.24 -35.06 -41.50
N THR A 8 -39.64 -35.89 -42.35
CA THR A 8 -38.26 -36.38 -42.16
C THR A 8 -37.21 -35.29 -42.40
N LYS A 9 -37.43 -34.41 -43.39
CA LYS A 9 -36.54 -33.26 -43.65
C LYS A 9 -36.56 -32.23 -42.52
N LEU A 10 -37.73 -31.98 -41.91
CA LEU A 10 -37.89 -30.97 -40.86
C LEU A 10 -37.22 -31.39 -39.53
N ILE A 11 -37.28 -32.67 -39.20
CA ILE A 11 -36.65 -33.22 -37.99
C ILE A 11 -35.12 -33.20 -38.11
N GLY A 12 -34.56 -33.59 -39.27
CA GLY A 12 -33.11 -33.59 -39.49
C GLY A 12 -32.46 -32.19 -39.44
N GLN A 13 -33.19 -31.15 -39.85
CA GLN A 13 -32.69 -29.77 -39.83
C GLN A 13 -32.69 -29.17 -38.41
N ASN A 14 -33.64 -29.56 -37.56
CA ASN A 14 -33.71 -29.11 -36.17
C ASN A 14 -32.66 -29.80 -35.28
N VAL A 15 -32.37 -31.09 -35.51
CA VAL A 15 -31.30 -31.82 -34.78
C VAL A 15 -29.93 -31.23 -35.09
N LYS A 16 -29.65 -30.90 -36.37
CA LYS A 16 -28.38 -30.26 -36.76
C LYS A 16 -28.19 -28.87 -36.15
N ARG A 17 -29.28 -28.10 -36.00
CA ARG A 17 -29.27 -26.80 -35.31
C ARG A 17 -29.05 -26.93 -33.81
N PHE A 18 -29.68 -27.91 -33.16
CA PHE A 18 -29.47 -28.17 -31.72
C PHE A 18 -28.04 -28.64 -31.40
N LEU A 19 -27.46 -29.50 -32.25
CA LEU A 19 -26.09 -29.99 -32.07
C LEU A 19 -25.04 -28.89 -32.28
N MET A 20 -25.26 -27.99 -33.25
CA MET A 20 -24.42 -26.80 -33.47
C MET A 20 -24.52 -25.80 -32.30
N LEU A 21 -25.73 -25.54 -31.79
CA LEU A 21 -25.92 -24.64 -30.64
C LEU A 21 -25.26 -25.19 -29.35
N SER A 22 -25.32 -26.50 -29.12
CA SER A 22 -24.68 -27.15 -27.96
C SER A 22 -23.15 -27.03 -28.00
N GLY A 23 -22.53 -27.21 -29.18
CA GLY A 23 -21.08 -27.10 -29.35
C GLY A 23 -20.53 -25.69 -29.12
N VAL A 24 -21.27 -24.65 -29.51
CA VAL A 24 -20.87 -23.24 -29.32
C VAL A 24 -20.97 -22.83 -27.84
N VAL A 25 -21.96 -23.35 -27.11
CA VAL A 25 -22.13 -23.05 -25.68
C VAL A 25 -21.08 -23.76 -24.81
N PHE A 26 -20.62 -24.96 -25.18
CA PHE A 26 -19.54 -25.62 -24.43
C PHE A 26 -18.17 -24.95 -24.64
N LEU A 27 -17.89 -24.42 -25.83
CA LEU A 27 -16.63 -23.74 -26.12
C LEU A 27 -16.49 -22.39 -25.40
N SER A 28 -17.60 -21.70 -25.14
CA SER A 28 -17.60 -20.45 -24.38
C SER A 28 -17.37 -20.65 -22.89
N VAL A 29 -17.75 -21.81 -22.31
CA VAL A 29 -17.55 -22.09 -20.88
C VAL A 29 -16.07 -22.41 -20.57
N VAL A 30 -15.37 -23.14 -21.43
CA VAL A 30 -13.93 -23.47 -21.23
C VAL A 30 -13.03 -22.22 -21.33
N SER A 31 -13.44 -21.24 -22.13
CA SER A 31 -12.73 -19.97 -22.30
C SER A 31 -12.79 -19.05 -21.06
N LEU A 32 -13.76 -19.26 -20.17
CA LEU A 32 -13.94 -18.45 -18.95
C LEU A 32 -13.11 -18.96 -17.76
N VAL A 33 -12.69 -20.23 -17.76
CA VAL A 33 -11.89 -20.81 -16.67
C VAL A 33 -10.39 -20.51 -16.83
N ALA A 34 -9.94 -20.15 -18.03
CA ALA A 34 -8.54 -19.78 -18.30
C ALA A 34 -8.20 -18.32 -17.93
N CYS A 35 -9.20 -17.46 -17.71
CA CYS A 35 -9.00 -16.05 -17.30
C CYS A 35 -9.19 -15.81 -15.80
N THR A 36 -9.52 -16.84 -15.01
CA THR A 36 -9.76 -16.69 -13.56
C THR A 36 -8.55 -17.06 -12.70
N SER A 37 -7.60 -17.85 -13.22
CA SER A 37 -6.36 -18.18 -12.52
C SER A 37 -5.38 -17.00 -12.43
N SER A 38 -5.35 -16.12 -13.45
CA SER A 38 -4.55 -14.89 -13.41
C SER A 38 -5.08 -13.88 -12.40
N SER A 39 -6.40 -13.78 -12.26
CA SER A 39 -7.04 -12.84 -11.32
C SER A 39 -6.86 -13.29 -9.86
N ILE A 40 -6.94 -14.59 -9.58
CA ILE A 40 -6.75 -15.14 -8.22
C ILE A 40 -5.29 -15.01 -7.76
N GLU A 41 -4.31 -15.19 -8.64
CA GLU A 41 -2.90 -14.93 -8.29
C GLU A 41 -2.59 -13.44 -8.09
N GLN A 42 -3.22 -12.57 -8.87
CA GLN A 42 -3.02 -11.12 -8.80
C GLN A 42 -3.68 -10.55 -7.52
N GLU A 43 -4.85 -11.04 -7.15
CA GLU A 43 -5.48 -10.75 -5.86
C GLU A 43 -4.66 -11.30 -4.70
N ARG A 44 -4.15 -12.54 -4.78
CA ARG A 44 -3.31 -13.10 -3.71
C ARG A 44 -2.01 -12.31 -3.49
N LYS A 45 -1.37 -11.84 -4.57
CA LYS A 45 -0.17 -10.97 -4.49
C LYS A 45 -0.48 -9.57 -3.95
N LEU A 46 -1.68 -9.04 -4.22
CA LEU A 46 -2.17 -7.80 -3.61
C LEU A 46 -2.41 -7.97 -2.10
N TYR A 47 -2.88 -9.14 -1.68
CA TYR A 47 -3.14 -9.47 -0.27
C TYR A 47 -1.89 -9.92 0.52
N THR A 48 -0.85 -10.47 -0.13
CA THR A 48 0.39 -10.85 0.57
C THR A 48 1.43 -9.73 0.60
N GLY A 49 1.33 -8.69 -0.24
CA GLY A 49 2.23 -7.54 -0.23
C GLY A 49 3.69 -7.84 -0.62
N GLU A 50 4.06 -9.11 -0.85
CA GLU A 50 5.45 -9.53 -1.06
C GLU A 50 6.05 -8.99 -2.37
N ALA A 51 5.26 -8.87 -3.44
CA ALA A 51 5.74 -8.39 -4.73
C ALA A 51 5.94 -6.86 -4.78
N THR A 52 5.11 -6.10 -4.05
CA THR A 52 5.20 -4.64 -3.96
C THR A 52 6.27 -4.19 -2.96
N THR A 53 6.52 -4.96 -1.89
CA THR A 53 7.43 -4.56 -0.82
C THR A 53 8.91 -4.65 -1.22
N GLU A 54 9.31 -5.66 -1.98
CA GLU A 54 10.71 -5.87 -2.41
C GLU A 54 11.09 -4.99 -3.60
N GLY A 55 10.20 -4.89 -4.61
CA GLY A 55 10.47 -4.16 -5.85
C GLY A 55 10.54 -2.64 -5.65
N ASN A 56 9.60 -2.07 -4.88
CA ASN A 56 9.58 -0.63 -4.59
C ASN A 56 10.67 -0.23 -3.60
N PHE A 57 11.00 -1.08 -2.63
CA PHE A 57 12.12 -0.83 -1.70
C PHE A 57 13.48 -0.88 -2.40
N ARG A 58 13.71 -1.86 -3.29
CA ARG A 58 14.96 -1.97 -4.06
C ARG A 58 15.10 -0.84 -5.09
N ALA A 59 14.01 -0.43 -5.75
CA ALA A 59 14.01 0.75 -6.63
C ALA A 59 14.27 2.05 -5.85
N LYS A 60 13.77 2.17 -4.61
CA LYS A 60 13.99 3.34 -3.72
C LYS A 60 15.37 3.40 -3.07
N GLN A 61 15.97 2.26 -2.71
CA GLN A 61 17.35 2.22 -2.22
C GLN A 61 18.38 2.59 -3.30
N GLN A 62 18.00 2.46 -4.58
CA GLN A 62 18.77 2.98 -5.71
C GLN A 62 18.55 4.49 -5.95
N GLY A 63 17.60 5.13 -5.24
CA GLY A 63 17.38 6.57 -5.30
C GLY A 63 18.57 7.34 -4.69
N HIS A 64 19.27 8.09 -5.53
CA HIS A 64 20.37 8.96 -5.10
C HIS A 64 19.88 10.11 -4.20
N GLY A 65 20.58 10.39 -3.09
CA GLY A 65 20.35 11.58 -2.25
C GLY A 65 19.87 11.31 -0.81
N LEU A 66 19.28 12.32 -0.17
CA LEU A 66 18.83 12.32 1.23
C LEU A 66 17.79 11.23 1.54
N ASN A 67 16.98 10.86 0.54
CA ASN A 67 15.87 9.92 0.67
C ASN A 67 16.34 8.49 0.98
N GLY A 68 17.39 8.03 0.30
CA GLY A 68 17.99 6.71 0.54
C GLY A 68 18.66 6.62 1.92
N ALA A 69 19.31 7.71 2.35
CA ALA A 69 19.94 7.79 3.66
C ALA A 69 18.90 7.74 4.79
N LEU A 70 17.83 8.53 4.69
CA LEU A 70 16.77 8.56 5.71
C LEU A 70 16.05 7.21 5.83
N ALA A 71 15.71 6.60 4.69
CA ALA A 71 15.06 5.28 4.69
C ALA A 71 15.95 4.18 5.29
N LYS A 72 17.26 4.22 4.99
CA LYS A 72 18.24 3.29 5.58
C LYS A 72 18.35 3.49 7.09
N GLU A 73 18.39 4.74 7.54
CA GLU A 73 18.49 5.06 8.97
C GLU A 73 17.24 4.57 9.72
N MET A 74 16.05 4.85 9.20
CA MET A 74 14.79 4.33 9.73
C MET A 74 14.82 2.80 9.85
N ALA A 75 15.13 2.09 8.75
CA ALA A 75 15.19 0.62 8.76
C ALA A 75 16.19 0.09 9.80
N THR A 76 17.38 0.70 9.88
CA THR A 76 18.44 0.28 10.82
C THR A 76 18.02 0.50 12.28
N ARG A 77 17.45 1.68 12.59
CA ARG A 77 17.08 2.06 13.95
C ARG A 77 15.88 1.27 14.47
N PHE A 78 14.87 1.04 13.63
CA PHE A 78 13.74 0.18 13.98
C PHE A 78 14.17 -1.28 14.16
N ALA A 79 15.05 -1.80 13.29
CA ALA A 79 15.58 -3.15 13.43
C ALA A 79 16.36 -3.34 14.75
N ALA A 80 17.13 -2.33 15.19
CA ALA A 80 17.81 -2.34 16.49
C ALA A 80 16.86 -2.39 17.69
N LYS A 81 15.59 -2.04 17.50
CA LYS A 81 14.50 -2.18 18.48
C LYS A 81 13.71 -3.48 18.34
N HIS A 82 14.15 -4.38 17.45
CA HIS A 82 13.41 -5.59 17.07
C HIS A 82 12.02 -5.31 16.50
N ILE A 83 11.83 -4.12 15.91
CA ILE A 83 10.59 -3.71 15.25
C ILE A 83 10.82 -3.76 13.74
N LYS A 84 10.04 -4.58 13.04
CA LYS A 84 10.10 -4.68 11.57
C LYS A 84 9.25 -3.57 10.96
N LEU A 85 9.85 -2.79 10.05
CA LEU A 85 9.08 -1.93 9.15
C LEU A 85 8.59 -2.76 7.97
N MET A 86 7.28 -2.99 7.90
CA MET A 86 6.63 -3.79 6.86
C MET A 86 5.74 -2.90 5.99
N ASN A 87 5.48 -3.31 4.74
CA ASN A 87 4.61 -2.61 3.79
C ASN A 87 4.99 -1.14 3.59
N ASN A 88 5.87 -0.85 2.62
CA ASN A 88 6.26 0.52 2.28
C ASN A 88 5.38 1.08 1.16
N MET A 89 4.37 1.88 1.52
CA MET A 89 3.65 2.68 0.53
C MET A 89 4.46 3.94 0.21
N PHE A 90 4.51 4.29 -1.07
CA PHE A 90 5.18 5.49 -1.56
C PHE A 90 4.20 6.42 -2.23
N GLU A 91 4.31 7.70 -1.91
CA GLU A 91 3.64 8.75 -2.67
C GLU A 91 4.65 9.86 -2.91
N GLU A 92 4.68 10.39 -4.13
CA GLU A 92 5.39 11.61 -4.49
C GLU A 92 4.32 12.65 -4.82
N ASP A 93 4.41 13.83 -4.21
CA ASP A 93 3.54 14.93 -4.54
C ASP A 93 4.06 15.70 -5.76
N GLY A 94 3.18 16.48 -6.39
CA GLY A 94 3.52 17.23 -7.61
C GLY A 94 4.57 18.32 -7.40
N ASP A 95 4.94 18.63 -6.14
CA ASP A 95 5.92 19.64 -5.76
C ASP A 95 7.27 19.04 -5.34
N GLY A 96 7.45 17.72 -5.54
CA GLY A 96 8.68 16.99 -5.23
C GLY A 96 8.82 16.58 -3.76
N GLY A 97 7.76 16.71 -2.97
CA GLY A 97 7.66 16.08 -1.66
C GLY A 97 7.37 14.59 -1.76
N MET A 98 7.77 13.85 -0.74
CA MET A 98 7.72 12.39 -0.71
C MET A 98 7.16 11.91 0.61
N SER A 99 6.26 10.93 0.53
CA SER A 99 5.67 10.28 1.69
C SER A 99 5.92 8.78 1.66
N TYR A 100 6.33 8.25 2.81
CA TYR A 100 6.50 6.83 3.06
C TYR A 100 5.56 6.42 4.18
N MET A 101 4.96 5.23 4.08
CA MET A 101 4.17 4.64 5.15
C MET A 101 4.68 3.24 5.44
N TYR A 102 4.80 2.89 6.71
CA TYR A 102 5.23 1.59 7.21
C TYR A 102 4.27 1.08 8.28
N LEU A 103 4.04 -0.22 8.31
CA LEU A 103 3.39 -0.93 9.42
C LEU A 103 4.45 -1.50 10.35
N LEU A 104 4.30 -1.31 11.66
CA LEU A 104 5.21 -1.90 12.65
C LEU A 104 4.82 -3.35 12.91
N ASN A 105 5.75 -4.27 12.65
CA ASN A 105 5.54 -5.71 12.73
C ASN A 105 4.30 -6.20 11.95
N GLY A 106 3.96 -5.51 10.86
CA GLY A 106 2.80 -5.83 10.01
C GLY A 106 1.45 -5.40 10.59
N SER A 107 1.40 -4.72 11.73
CA SER A 107 0.16 -4.29 12.36
C SER A 107 -0.39 -3.01 11.72
N ALA A 108 -1.61 -3.08 11.18
CA ALA A 108 -2.36 -1.92 10.72
C ALA A 108 -2.77 -0.96 11.85
N ARG A 109 -2.60 -1.36 13.11
CA ARG A 109 -2.82 -0.50 14.28
C ARG A 109 -1.63 0.40 14.61
N HIS A 110 -0.46 0.11 14.04
CA HIS A 110 0.78 0.81 14.33
C HIS A 110 1.45 1.25 13.03
N ILE A 111 1.20 2.51 12.67
CA ILE A 111 1.62 3.07 11.39
C ILE A 111 2.67 4.14 11.64
N VAL A 112 3.79 4.06 10.94
CA VAL A 112 4.80 5.12 10.86
C VAL A 112 4.75 5.73 9.47
N LYS A 113 4.60 7.05 9.39
CA LYS A 113 4.72 7.81 8.16
C LYS A 113 5.92 8.74 8.21
N VAL A 114 6.59 8.88 7.08
CA VAL A 114 7.70 9.81 6.87
C VAL A 114 7.29 10.74 5.75
N HIS A 115 7.21 12.03 6.03
CA HIS A 115 6.95 13.07 5.05
C HIS A 115 8.22 13.90 4.87
N ILE A 116 8.70 14.00 3.64
CA ILE A 116 9.87 14.79 3.24
C ILE A 116 9.36 15.85 2.28
N TYR A 117 9.59 17.11 2.59
CA TYR A 117 9.14 18.24 1.79
C TYR A 117 10.31 18.99 1.20
N ARG A 118 10.01 19.93 0.30
CA ARG A 118 10.99 20.84 -0.27
C ARG A 118 11.66 21.73 0.79
N ASP A 119 10.88 22.25 1.73
CA ASP A 119 11.35 23.16 2.78
C ASP A 119 10.48 23.08 4.05
N ALA A 120 10.96 23.72 5.13
CA ALA A 120 10.30 23.71 6.43
C ALA A 120 8.95 24.45 6.45
N LYS A 121 8.76 25.43 5.56
CA LYS A 121 7.51 26.20 5.47
C LYS A 121 6.41 25.37 4.83
N ILE A 122 6.73 24.68 3.74
CA ILE A 122 5.82 23.70 3.11
C ILE A 122 5.51 22.58 4.08
N ARG A 123 6.51 22.04 4.78
CA ARG A 123 6.29 21.04 5.83
C ARG A 123 5.25 21.53 6.84
N ALA A 124 5.42 22.71 7.41
CA ALA A 124 4.49 23.24 8.41
C ALA A 124 3.06 23.36 7.84
N ALA A 125 2.90 23.93 6.64
CA ALA A 125 1.60 24.08 5.99
C ALA A 125 0.92 22.74 5.70
N GLN A 126 1.65 21.78 5.16
CA GLN A 126 1.13 20.45 4.81
C GLN A 126 0.79 19.62 6.07
N MET A 127 1.57 19.76 7.14
CA MET A 127 1.26 19.10 8.42
C MET A 127 0.03 19.72 9.10
N GLU A 128 -0.17 21.03 8.98
CA GLU A 128 -1.41 21.70 9.41
C GLU A 128 -2.61 21.21 8.59
N GLU A 129 -2.47 21.08 7.28
CA GLU A 129 -3.53 20.57 6.41
C GLU A 129 -3.93 19.13 6.74
N MET A 130 -2.94 18.23 6.89
CA MET A 130 -3.22 16.80 7.11
C MET A 130 -3.61 16.46 8.56
N TYR A 131 -3.03 17.14 9.54
CA TYR A 131 -3.13 16.76 10.95
C TYR A 131 -3.69 17.88 11.84
N GLY A 132 -3.94 19.08 11.31
CA GLY A 132 -4.33 20.24 12.10
C GLY A 132 -3.23 20.77 13.02
N GLU A 133 -1.96 20.38 12.79
CA GLU A 133 -0.86 20.70 13.70
C GLU A 133 0.47 20.96 12.94
N PRO A 134 0.87 22.23 12.80
CA PRO A 134 2.12 22.60 12.12
C PRO A 134 3.37 22.42 12.97
N LYS A 135 3.23 22.31 14.30
CA LYS A 135 4.37 22.30 15.24
C LYS A 135 5.28 21.10 15.05
N GLU A 136 6.52 21.29 15.44
CA GLU A 136 7.54 20.25 15.33
C GLU A 136 7.35 19.09 16.30
N ASN A 137 6.67 19.32 17.42
CA ASN A 137 6.42 18.31 18.43
C ASN A 137 4.95 18.34 18.81
N ALA A 138 4.22 17.28 18.49
CA ALA A 138 2.83 17.17 18.86
C ALA A 138 2.43 15.74 19.25
N VAL A 139 1.38 15.67 20.06
CA VAL A 139 0.67 14.45 20.41
C VAL A 139 -0.81 14.77 20.29
N LEU A 140 -1.48 14.10 19.36
CA LEU A 140 -2.91 14.20 19.12
C LEU A 140 -3.54 12.90 19.61
N GLU A 141 -4.36 12.95 20.65
CA GLU A 141 -4.98 11.77 21.24
C GLU A 141 -6.48 11.91 21.32
N ASN A 142 -7.18 10.86 20.89
CA ASN A 142 -8.63 10.77 20.98
C ASN A 142 -9.08 9.31 21.17
N VAL A 143 -10.39 9.07 21.14
CA VAL A 143 -10.98 7.74 21.32
C VAL A 143 -10.48 6.72 20.28
N MET A 144 -10.16 7.14 19.06
CA MET A 144 -9.72 6.26 17.97
C MET A 144 -8.24 5.88 18.05
N GLY A 145 -7.40 6.74 18.64
CA GLY A 145 -5.96 6.50 18.62
C GLY A 145 -5.15 7.64 19.22
N ARG A 146 -3.83 7.47 19.12
CA ARG A 146 -2.82 8.45 19.48
C ARG A 146 -1.87 8.63 18.30
N THR A 147 -1.75 9.86 17.82
CA THR A 147 -0.82 10.25 16.77
C THR A 147 0.27 11.14 17.36
N THR A 148 1.52 10.75 17.18
CA THR A 148 2.69 11.49 17.65
C THR A 148 3.47 12.00 16.46
N ILE A 149 3.75 13.30 16.44
CA ILE A 149 4.43 13.98 15.34
C ILE A 149 5.75 14.52 15.87
N ARG A 150 6.84 14.24 15.14
CA ARG A 150 8.16 14.83 15.36
C ARG A 150 8.68 15.35 14.02
N SER A 151 9.05 16.61 13.96
CA SER A 151 9.55 17.24 12.75
C SER A 151 10.88 17.94 13.00
N LYS A 152 11.68 18.06 11.95
CA LYS A 152 12.87 18.90 11.91
C LYS A 152 13.14 19.36 10.49
N GLY A 153 13.33 20.66 10.29
CA GLY A 153 13.56 21.23 8.97
C GLY A 153 12.41 20.89 8.01
N HIS A 154 12.74 20.22 6.91
CA HIS A 154 11.79 19.82 5.85
C HIS A 154 11.23 18.39 6.03
N VAL A 155 11.49 17.71 7.16
CA VAL A 155 11.04 16.33 7.42
C VAL A 155 10.06 16.28 8.59
N SER A 156 9.01 15.47 8.47
CA SER A 156 8.08 15.09 9.54
C SER A 156 7.98 13.58 9.65
N LEU A 157 8.12 13.07 10.87
CA LEU A 157 7.88 11.69 11.24
C LEU A 157 6.59 11.62 12.05
N VAL A 158 5.68 10.73 11.65
CA VAL A 158 4.37 10.58 12.26
C VAL A 158 4.19 9.13 12.68
N TYR A 159 3.77 8.91 13.91
CA TYR A 159 3.41 7.60 14.41
C TYR A 159 1.97 7.61 14.90
N THR A 160 1.14 6.75 14.33
CA THR A 160 -0.24 6.57 14.75
C THR A 160 -0.42 5.17 15.33
N ALA A 161 -0.89 5.13 16.57
CA ALA A 161 -1.31 3.93 17.26
C ALA A 161 -2.83 3.97 17.46
N SER A 162 -3.55 2.96 16.99
CA SER A 162 -5.01 2.88 17.10
C SER A 162 -5.47 1.68 17.93
N GLY A 163 -6.70 1.73 18.44
CA GLY A 163 -7.27 0.69 19.30
C GLY A 163 -6.72 0.71 20.73
N GLY A 164 -6.75 -0.45 21.42
CA GLY A 164 -6.36 -0.58 22.83
C GLY A 164 -4.85 -0.68 23.09
N GLU A 165 -4.01 -0.71 22.05
CA GLU A 165 -2.58 -0.98 22.13
C GLU A 165 -1.72 0.29 21.96
N LYS A 166 -2.24 1.47 22.28
CA LYS A 166 -1.66 2.77 21.87
C LYS A 166 -0.21 2.99 22.31
N ASP A 167 0.22 2.37 23.41
CA ASP A 167 1.52 2.62 24.03
C ASP A 167 2.60 1.56 23.72
N VAL A 168 2.27 0.48 22.99
CA VAL A 168 3.17 -0.69 22.80
C VAL A 168 4.54 -0.27 22.22
N TYR A 169 4.54 0.55 21.17
CA TYR A 169 5.77 1.00 20.51
C TYR A 169 6.11 2.48 20.76
N ALA A 170 5.31 3.20 21.55
CA ALA A 170 5.38 4.66 21.61
C ALA A 170 6.78 5.18 22.02
N ARG A 171 7.37 4.56 23.05
CA ARG A 171 8.72 4.93 23.53
C ARG A 171 9.81 4.62 22.51
N ASP A 172 9.80 3.43 21.94
CA ASP A 172 10.82 3.03 20.97
C ASP A 172 10.74 3.85 19.70
N VAL A 173 9.52 4.11 19.19
CA VAL A 173 9.29 4.93 18.01
C VAL A 173 9.80 6.36 18.25
N LEU A 174 9.48 6.96 19.39
CA LEU A 174 9.95 8.31 19.72
C LEU A 174 11.48 8.40 19.77
N GLN A 175 12.13 7.41 20.39
CA GLN A 175 13.58 7.37 20.43
C GLN A 175 14.19 7.23 19.02
N VAL A 176 13.59 6.39 18.17
CA VAL A 176 14.02 6.27 16.77
C VAL A 176 13.81 7.59 16.03
N PHE A 177 12.68 8.26 16.21
CA PHE A 177 12.40 9.55 15.57
C PHE A 177 13.45 10.59 15.92
N GLU A 178 13.79 10.73 17.21
CA GLU A 178 14.84 11.65 17.66
C GLU A 178 16.19 11.35 16.99
N GLN A 179 16.60 10.08 16.95
CA GLN A 179 17.86 9.66 16.35
C GLN A 179 17.91 9.91 14.83
N VAL A 180 16.80 9.66 14.14
CA VAL A 180 16.68 9.85 12.69
C VAL A 180 16.68 11.35 12.36
N LEU A 181 15.92 12.17 13.08
CA LEU A 181 15.85 13.62 12.84
C LEU A 181 17.17 14.34 13.13
N GLN A 182 18.01 13.81 14.02
CA GLN A 182 19.36 14.35 14.23
C GLN A 182 20.24 14.32 12.98
N GLN A 183 19.96 13.43 12.02
CA GLN A 183 20.68 13.38 10.74
C GLN A 183 20.27 14.50 9.79
N ILE A 184 19.15 15.18 10.06
CA ILE A 184 18.68 16.30 9.24
C ILE A 184 19.44 17.56 9.65
N LYS A 185 20.22 18.09 8.71
CA LYS A 185 20.86 19.40 8.82
C LYS A 185 19.81 20.49 8.72
N GLU A 186 19.92 21.48 9.59
CA GLU A 186 19.18 22.73 9.44
C GLU A 186 19.70 23.43 8.18
N GLN A 187 18.78 23.83 7.31
CA GLN A 187 19.08 24.62 6.11
C GLN A 187 18.65 26.06 6.36
#